data_AF-A0A846TA19-F1
#
_entry.id   AF-A0A846TA19-F1
#
_cell.length_a   1.000
_cell.length_b   1.000
_cell.length_c   1.000
_cell.angle_alpha   90.00
_cell.angle_beta   90.00
_cell.angle_gamma   90.00
#
_symmetry.space_group_name_H-M   'P 1'
#
loop_
_entity.id
_entity.type
_entity.pdbx_description
1 polymer ?
#
loop_
_entity_poly.entity_id
_entity_poly.type
_entity_poly.pdbx_seq_one_letter_code
_entity_poly.pdbx_strand_id
1 'polypeptide(L)'
;MEIRPKNPAALLRSGFSRLAQLTGYGLGLSLLPGLLLFIWFFCRIEPGSGEIAVLIHKTGDDLPAGAIIATEPQQKGIQFEVLAEGRHFRNPYFWGWKIAKITDIPAGKLGVLTRLYGREPPPGRIIADGDCNKAGANDEKGILREVLRPGKYRINPYACRVDLFDALAIRPGAVGVVTSLVGQDVLNNDLPAEARNTYLVGEGMKGVIPKTLDPGVYYLNPYIYNVVEVTLQSQRFVLGGEDAISFLTLDGFNVNVEGTIEFSIEREQAALMTHQVGDMEDVLKS
;
A
#
# COMPACT_ATOMS: atom_id res chain seq x y z
N MET A 1 -17.60 -87.19 45.64
CA MET A 1 -17.39 -86.33 44.46
C MET A 1 -17.99 -84.98 44.82
N GLU A 2 -17.14 -84.06 45.28
CA GLU A 2 -17.54 -82.84 45.99
C GLU A 2 -17.94 -81.74 45.00
N ILE A 3 -19.21 -81.33 45.03
CA ILE A 3 -19.75 -80.29 44.14
C ILE A 3 -19.52 -78.93 44.81
N ARG A 4 -18.47 -78.22 44.40
CA ARG A 4 -18.23 -76.82 44.79
C ARG A 4 -19.39 -75.93 44.30
N PRO A 5 -20.01 -75.09 45.15
CA PRO A 5 -21.00 -74.13 44.69
C PRO A 5 -20.31 -72.99 43.92
N LYS A 6 -20.74 -72.76 42.68
CA LYS A 6 -20.34 -71.57 41.91
C LYS A 6 -20.98 -70.33 42.56
N ASN A 7 -20.12 -69.46 43.08
CA ASN A 7 -20.52 -68.24 43.78
C ASN A 7 -21.21 -67.25 42.79
N PRO A 8 -22.51 -66.93 42.95
CA PRO A 8 -23.27 -66.13 41.97
C PRO A 8 -22.79 -64.68 41.86
N ALA A 9 -22.10 -64.16 42.88
CA ALA A 9 -21.54 -62.81 42.89
C ALA A 9 -20.37 -62.61 41.90
N ALA A 10 -19.65 -63.68 41.54
CA ALA A 10 -18.51 -63.60 40.61
C ALA A 10 -18.94 -63.51 39.14
N LEU A 11 -20.11 -64.07 38.78
CA LEU A 11 -20.70 -63.98 37.44
C LEU A 11 -21.26 -62.58 37.16
N LEU A 12 -21.90 -61.95 38.16
CA LEU A 12 -22.43 -60.59 38.04
C LEU A 12 -21.32 -59.52 37.92
N ARG A 13 -20.21 -59.66 38.67
CA ARG A 13 -19.06 -58.74 38.57
C ARG A 13 -18.31 -58.83 37.23
N SER A 14 -18.25 -60.01 36.61
CA SER A 14 -17.56 -60.20 35.32
C SER A 14 -18.40 -59.80 34.09
N GLY A 15 -19.74 -59.83 34.20
CA GLY A 15 -20.64 -59.31 33.16
C GLY A 15 -20.64 -57.77 33.09
N PHE A 16 -20.65 -57.11 34.25
CA PHE A 16 -20.61 -55.64 34.34
C PHE A 16 -19.30 -55.04 33.82
N SER A 17 -18.15 -55.68 34.07
CA SER A 17 -16.86 -55.19 33.56
C SER A 17 -16.73 -55.34 32.04
N ARG A 18 -17.27 -56.43 31.46
CA ARG A 18 -17.28 -56.64 29.99
C ARG A 18 -18.25 -55.70 29.28
N LEU A 19 -19.42 -55.41 29.87
CA LEU A 19 -20.38 -54.46 29.32
C LEU A 19 -19.83 -53.03 29.37
N ALA A 20 -19.22 -52.63 30.50
CA ALA A 20 -18.55 -51.33 30.66
C ALA A 20 -17.35 -51.17 29.70
N GLN A 21 -16.58 -52.23 29.48
CA GLN A 21 -15.51 -52.28 28.47
C GLN A 21 -16.09 -52.12 27.07
N LEU A 22 -17.12 -52.87 26.68
CA LEU A 22 -17.76 -52.77 25.36
C LEU A 22 -18.41 -51.39 25.10
N THR A 23 -19.03 -50.77 26.11
CA THR A 23 -19.55 -49.40 26.00
C THR A 23 -18.44 -48.37 25.90
N GLY A 24 -17.33 -48.55 26.63
CA GLY A 24 -16.15 -47.67 26.55
C GLY A 24 -15.45 -47.78 25.19
N TYR A 25 -15.32 -48.99 24.64
CA TYR A 25 -14.79 -49.21 23.30
C TYR A 25 -15.73 -48.65 22.22
N GLY A 26 -17.06 -48.80 22.33
CA GLY A 26 -18.02 -48.24 21.38
C GLY A 26 -18.08 -46.70 21.38
N LEU A 27 -17.95 -46.06 22.55
CA LEU A 27 -17.81 -44.60 22.69
C LEU A 27 -16.47 -44.10 22.13
N GLY A 28 -15.36 -44.78 22.43
CA GLY A 28 -14.04 -44.43 21.89
C GLY A 28 -13.94 -44.60 20.36
N LEU A 29 -14.55 -45.65 19.81
CA LEU A 29 -14.54 -45.96 18.37
C LEU A 29 -15.38 -44.98 17.54
N SER A 30 -16.39 -44.34 18.14
CA SER A 30 -17.25 -43.34 17.49
C SER A 30 -16.77 -41.90 17.69
N LEU A 31 -16.08 -41.61 18.80
CA LEU A 31 -15.55 -40.28 19.09
C LEU A 31 -14.44 -39.87 18.11
N LEU A 32 -13.58 -40.80 17.73
CA LEU A 32 -12.44 -40.54 16.83
C LEU A 32 -12.91 -40.17 15.40
N PRO A 33 -13.78 -40.94 14.72
CA PRO A 33 -14.35 -40.52 13.44
C PRO A 33 -15.23 -39.27 13.58
N GLY A 34 -15.96 -39.11 14.69
CA GLY A 34 -16.71 -37.89 14.98
C GLY A 34 -15.80 -36.64 15.04
N LEU A 35 -14.65 -36.75 15.70
CA LEU A 35 -13.65 -35.68 15.77
C LEU A 35 -13.04 -35.38 14.41
N LEU A 36 -12.72 -36.41 13.61
CA LEU A 36 -12.20 -36.23 12.25
C LEU A 36 -13.21 -35.51 11.35
N LEU A 37 -14.50 -35.91 11.42
CA LEU A 37 -15.58 -35.22 10.72
C LEU A 37 -15.72 -33.77 11.21
N PHE A 38 -15.64 -33.55 12.53
CA PHE A 38 -15.69 -32.20 13.08
C PHE A 38 -14.56 -31.31 12.55
N ILE A 39 -13.32 -31.79 12.58
CA ILE A 39 -12.16 -31.07 12.05
C ILE A 39 -12.34 -30.80 10.54
N TRP A 40 -12.83 -31.78 9.79
CA TRP A 40 -13.02 -31.66 8.36
C TRP A 40 -14.10 -30.65 7.96
N PHE A 41 -15.25 -30.66 8.64
CA PHE A 41 -16.39 -29.83 8.25
C PHE A 41 -16.42 -28.47 8.94
N PHE A 42 -15.97 -28.37 10.20
CA PHE A 42 -16.11 -27.14 11.00
C PHE A 42 -14.80 -26.39 11.21
N CYS A 43 -13.65 -27.08 11.22
CA CYS A 43 -12.35 -26.41 11.39
C CYS A 43 -11.71 -25.99 10.07
N ARG A 44 -12.23 -26.43 8.92
CA ARG A 44 -11.63 -26.21 7.62
C ARG A 44 -11.88 -24.79 7.10
N ILE A 45 -10.79 -24.11 6.75
CA ILE A 45 -10.78 -22.82 6.06
C ILE A 45 -10.14 -23.06 4.70
N GLU A 46 -10.83 -22.73 3.62
CA GLU A 46 -10.34 -22.98 2.27
C GLU A 46 -10.54 -21.73 1.40
N PRO A 47 -9.66 -20.72 1.51
CA PRO A 47 -9.70 -19.58 0.59
C PRO A 47 -9.42 -20.08 -0.83
N GLY A 48 -10.27 -19.67 -1.76
CA GLY A 48 -10.15 -20.02 -3.17
C GLY A 48 -8.97 -19.34 -3.86
N SER A 49 -8.84 -19.55 -5.16
CA SER A 49 -7.85 -18.85 -5.96
C SER A 49 -8.13 -17.35 -5.98
N GLY A 50 -7.12 -16.53 -5.66
CA GLY A 50 -7.26 -15.08 -5.57
C GLY A 50 -8.00 -14.61 -4.31
N GLU A 51 -8.08 -15.45 -3.29
CA GLU A 51 -8.67 -15.12 -2.00
C GLU A 51 -7.67 -15.27 -0.86
N ILE A 52 -7.92 -14.53 0.21
CA ILE A 52 -7.20 -14.60 1.47
C ILE A 52 -8.21 -14.79 2.60
N ALA A 53 -7.81 -15.46 3.68
CA ALA A 53 -8.61 -15.52 4.91
C ALA A 53 -8.00 -14.59 5.96
N VAL A 54 -8.77 -13.55 6.34
CA VAL A 54 -8.47 -12.70 7.49
C VAL A 54 -8.91 -13.45 8.74
N LEU A 55 -7.97 -13.71 9.65
CA LEU A 55 -8.24 -14.41 10.90
C LEU A 55 -8.68 -13.44 12.00
N ILE A 56 -9.57 -13.92 12.85
CA ILE A 56 -10.06 -13.21 14.03
C ILE A 56 -9.89 -14.16 15.21
N HIS A 57 -8.96 -13.86 16.11
CA HIS A 57 -8.78 -14.64 17.33
C HIS A 57 -9.83 -14.22 18.37
N LYS A 58 -10.60 -15.17 18.91
CA LYS A 58 -11.74 -14.89 19.82
C LYS A 58 -11.33 -14.82 21.29
N THR A 59 -10.27 -15.53 21.65
CA THR A 59 -9.73 -15.61 23.03
C THR A 59 -8.29 -15.09 23.08
N GLY A 60 -7.58 -15.16 24.20
CA GLY A 60 -6.18 -14.71 24.29
C GLY A 60 -6.03 -13.30 24.87
N ASP A 61 -4.85 -12.73 24.70
CA ASP A 61 -4.44 -11.49 25.35
C ASP A 61 -5.18 -10.28 24.78
N ASP A 62 -5.40 -9.27 25.62
CA ASP A 62 -6.03 -8.03 25.17
C ASP A 62 -5.09 -7.23 24.26
N LEU A 63 -5.68 -6.56 23.27
CA LEU A 63 -4.94 -5.62 22.42
C LEU A 63 -4.40 -4.45 23.27
N PRO A 64 -3.22 -3.91 22.95
CA PRO A 64 -2.76 -2.65 23.52
C PRO A 64 -3.81 -1.55 23.37
N ALA A 65 -3.86 -0.61 24.32
CA ALA A 65 -4.85 0.46 24.32
C ALA A 65 -4.83 1.25 22.99
N GLY A 66 -5.98 1.33 22.33
CA GLY A 66 -6.15 2.01 21.04
C GLY A 66 -5.75 1.17 19.80
N ALA A 67 -5.16 -0.01 19.96
CA ALA A 67 -4.86 -0.89 18.85
C ALA A 67 -6.12 -1.64 18.37
N ILE A 68 -6.27 -1.75 17.05
CA ILE A 68 -7.40 -2.43 16.38
C ILE A 68 -7.01 -3.73 15.68
N ILE A 69 -5.70 -3.92 15.43
CA ILE A 69 -5.12 -5.09 14.77
C ILE A 69 -4.16 -5.77 15.74
N ALA A 70 -4.30 -7.09 15.85
CA ALA A 70 -3.38 -7.95 16.57
C ALA A 70 -2.12 -8.17 15.72
N THR A 71 -1.00 -7.63 16.17
CA THR A 71 0.31 -7.83 15.54
C THR A 71 0.98 -9.11 16.04
N GLU A 72 0.57 -9.60 17.21
CA GLU A 72 1.07 -10.84 17.81
C GLU A 72 0.01 -11.96 17.74
N PRO A 73 0.39 -13.22 17.46
CA PRO A 73 -0.58 -14.32 17.30
C PRO A 73 -1.43 -14.64 18.53
N GLN A 74 -0.96 -14.30 19.72
CA GLN A 74 -1.62 -14.58 21.01
C GLN A 74 -2.71 -13.56 21.35
N GLN A 75 -2.68 -12.39 20.70
CA GLN A 75 -3.63 -11.32 20.95
C GLN A 75 -4.98 -11.64 20.32
N LYS A 76 -6.05 -11.33 21.07
CA LYS A 76 -7.42 -11.44 20.57
C LYS A 76 -7.71 -10.33 19.55
N GLY A 77 -8.64 -10.60 18.64
CA GLY A 77 -9.06 -9.64 17.60
C GLY A 77 -8.59 -10.01 16.20
N ILE A 78 -8.71 -9.04 15.28
CA ILE A 78 -8.33 -9.21 13.87
C ILE A 78 -6.81 -9.36 13.80
N GLN A 79 -6.34 -10.50 13.31
CA GLN A 79 -4.91 -10.74 13.14
C GLN A 79 -4.38 -9.94 11.95
N PHE A 80 -3.16 -9.45 12.06
CA PHE A 80 -2.43 -8.83 10.94
C PHE A 80 -2.22 -9.83 9.80
N GLU A 81 -1.66 -10.99 10.15
CA GLU A 81 -1.35 -12.06 9.20
C GLU A 81 -2.62 -12.67 8.59
N VAL A 82 -2.59 -12.90 7.28
CA VAL A 82 -3.68 -13.51 6.53
C VAL A 82 -3.27 -14.88 6.02
N LEU A 83 -4.21 -15.80 5.92
CA LEU A 83 -3.97 -17.09 5.29
C LEU A 83 -4.06 -16.95 3.77
N ALA A 84 -3.06 -17.48 3.08
CA ALA A 84 -3.05 -17.60 1.63
C ALA A 84 -4.07 -18.64 1.14
N GLU A 85 -4.27 -18.68 -0.18
CA GLU A 85 -5.07 -19.69 -0.85
C GLU A 85 -4.65 -21.13 -0.48
N GLY A 86 -5.62 -22.04 -0.48
CA GLY A 86 -5.41 -23.44 -0.12
C GLY A 86 -6.15 -23.83 1.15
N ARG A 87 -5.79 -24.97 1.74
CA ARG A 87 -6.54 -25.55 2.86
C ARG A 87 -5.81 -25.36 4.17
N HIS A 88 -6.52 -24.75 5.11
CA HIS A 88 -6.07 -24.52 6.48
C HIS A 88 -7.08 -25.07 7.47
N PHE A 89 -6.62 -25.30 8.71
CA PHE A 89 -7.49 -25.76 9.79
C PHE A 89 -7.31 -24.89 11.03
N ARG A 90 -8.43 -24.36 11.56
CA ARG A 90 -8.49 -23.62 12.82
C ARG A 90 -9.76 -24.00 13.57
N ASN A 91 -9.64 -24.14 14.89
CA ASN A 91 -10.79 -24.48 15.72
C ASN A 91 -11.76 -23.28 15.79
N PRO A 92 -13.03 -23.42 15.35
CA PRO A 92 -14.00 -22.32 15.31
C PRO A 92 -14.40 -21.79 16.69
N TYR A 93 -14.10 -22.53 17.77
CA TYR A 93 -14.30 -22.04 19.14
C TYR A 93 -13.35 -20.89 19.47
N PHE A 94 -12.08 -21.00 19.07
CA PHE A 94 -11.05 -19.98 19.33
C PHE A 94 -10.88 -18.99 18.17
N TRP A 95 -11.28 -19.38 16.96
CA TRP A 95 -11.03 -18.61 15.75
C TRP A 95 -12.32 -18.29 14.99
N GLY A 96 -12.39 -17.10 14.45
CA GLY A 96 -13.26 -16.71 13.35
C GLY A 96 -12.42 -16.34 12.14
N TRP A 97 -13.04 -16.25 10.97
CA TRP A 97 -12.38 -15.80 9.76
C TRP A 97 -13.35 -15.15 8.80
N LYS A 98 -12.82 -14.28 7.94
CA LYS A 98 -13.53 -13.69 6.81
C LYS A 98 -12.71 -13.88 5.55
N ILE A 99 -13.35 -14.36 4.48
CA ILE A 99 -12.72 -14.47 3.17
C ILE A 99 -12.77 -13.09 2.50
N ALA A 100 -11.62 -12.63 2.02
CA ALA A 100 -11.49 -11.41 1.24
C ALA A 100 -10.76 -11.70 -0.07
N LYS A 101 -10.91 -10.81 -1.05
CA LYS A 101 -10.16 -10.91 -2.31
C LYS A 101 -8.72 -10.45 -2.11
N ILE A 102 -7.80 -11.09 -2.83
CA ILE A 102 -6.42 -10.63 -2.93
C ILE A 102 -6.39 -9.25 -3.59
N THR A 103 -5.46 -8.39 -3.17
CA THR A 103 -5.25 -7.11 -3.83
C THR A 103 -4.53 -7.35 -5.14
N ASP A 104 -5.21 -7.10 -6.26
CA ASP A 104 -4.65 -7.21 -7.61
C ASP A 104 -4.39 -5.80 -8.16
N ILE A 105 -3.11 -5.49 -8.42
CA ILE A 105 -2.69 -4.23 -9.01
C ILE A 105 -2.49 -4.49 -10.52
N PRO A 106 -3.35 -3.93 -11.39
CA PRO A 106 -3.27 -4.18 -12.82
C PRO A 106 -2.03 -3.51 -13.43
N ALA A 107 -1.64 -3.98 -14.62
CA ALA A 107 -0.56 -3.37 -15.39
C ALA A 107 -0.84 -1.89 -15.69
N GLY A 108 0.20 -1.05 -15.63
CA GLY A 108 0.07 0.39 -15.83
C GLY A 108 -0.50 1.16 -14.64
N LYS A 109 -0.79 0.49 -13.51
CA LYS A 109 -1.20 1.13 -12.25
C LYS A 109 -0.23 0.83 -11.11
N LEU A 110 -0.30 1.64 -10.07
CA LEU A 110 0.28 1.37 -8.76
C LEU A 110 -0.80 1.35 -7.68
N GLY A 111 -0.51 0.69 -6.56
CA GLY A 111 -1.30 0.77 -5.33
C GLY A 111 -0.59 1.61 -4.28
N VAL A 112 -1.21 2.69 -3.82
CA VAL A 112 -0.77 3.43 -2.65
C VAL A 112 -1.38 2.81 -1.40
N LEU A 113 -0.56 2.53 -0.40
CA LEU A 113 -0.99 1.95 0.86
C LEU A 113 -1.24 3.03 1.90
N THR A 114 -2.38 2.95 2.60
CA THR A 114 -2.62 3.68 3.85
C THR A 114 -2.71 2.69 5.00
N ARG A 115 -1.78 2.77 5.95
CA ARG A 115 -1.82 1.99 7.19
C ARG A 115 -2.88 2.54 8.13
N LEU A 116 -3.78 1.66 8.59
CA LEU A 116 -4.94 2.01 9.43
C LEU A 116 -4.70 1.74 10.93
N TYR A 117 -3.64 1.00 11.26
CA TYR A 117 -3.22 0.66 12.62
C TYR A 117 -1.85 1.26 12.94
N GLY A 118 -1.43 1.14 14.20
CA GLY A 118 -0.16 1.64 14.69
C GLY A 118 -0.33 2.89 15.56
N ARG A 119 0.78 3.55 15.85
CA ARG A 119 0.79 4.80 16.64
C ARG A 119 0.27 5.95 15.79
N GLU A 120 -0.39 6.91 16.42
CA GLU A 120 -0.80 8.12 15.72
C GLU A 120 0.47 8.93 15.38
N PRO A 121 0.64 9.36 14.12
CA PRO A 121 1.80 10.15 13.72
C PRO A 121 1.77 11.54 14.37
N PRO A 122 2.93 12.20 14.51
CA PRO A 122 2.99 13.59 14.96
C PRO A 122 2.12 14.52 14.10
N PRO A 123 1.52 15.57 14.69
CA PRO A 123 0.72 16.54 13.92
C PRO A 123 1.48 17.09 12.71
N GLY A 124 0.82 17.09 11.55
CA GLY A 124 1.41 17.55 10.28
C GLY A 124 2.18 16.49 9.50
N ARG A 125 2.46 15.32 10.08
CA ARG A 125 3.06 14.18 9.37
C ARG A 125 1.97 13.23 8.86
N ILE A 126 1.82 13.17 7.54
CA ILE A 126 0.83 12.31 6.88
C ILE A 126 1.47 11.03 6.31
N ILE A 127 2.76 11.11 5.96
CA ILE A 127 3.53 9.98 5.42
C ILE A 127 4.13 9.18 6.58
N ALA A 128 3.80 7.89 6.62
CA ALA A 128 4.36 6.90 7.51
C ALA A 128 5.42 6.07 6.78
N ASP A 129 6.42 5.62 7.54
CA ASP A 129 7.45 4.71 7.04
C ASP A 129 7.08 3.23 7.31
N GLY A 130 7.86 2.33 6.72
CA GLY A 130 7.69 0.88 6.86
C GLY A 130 6.85 0.22 5.75
N ASP A 131 6.49 -1.03 5.98
CA ASP A 131 5.80 -1.91 5.03
C ASP A 131 4.43 -2.30 5.59
N CYS A 132 3.46 -2.63 4.71
CA CYS A 132 2.20 -3.23 5.10
C CYS A 132 2.10 -4.75 4.83
N ASN A 133 3.19 -5.37 4.39
CA ASN A 133 3.29 -6.83 4.34
C ASN A 133 3.84 -7.43 5.64
N LYS A 134 4.38 -6.59 6.54
CA LYS A 134 4.96 -7.02 7.82
C LYS A 134 4.59 -6.04 8.92
N ALA A 135 4.10 -6.55 10.04
CA ALA A 135 3.83 -5.72 11.21
C ALA A 135 5.13 -5.39 11.95
N GLY A 136 5.30 -4.11 12.29
CA GLY A 136 6.36 -3.60 13.15
C GLY A 136 5.82 -3.04 14.46
N ALA A 137 6.58 -3.19 15.54
CA ALA A 137 6.19 -2.69 16.88
C ALA A 137 6.11 -1.14 16.96
N ASN A 138 6.77 -0.45 16.03
CA ASN A 138 6.82 1.02 15.95
C ASN A 138 6.11 1.55 14.70
N ASP A 139 5.20 0.76 14.09
CA ASP A 139 4.46 1.21 12.93
C ASP A 139 3.59 2.43 13.27
N GLU A 140 3.63 3.43 12.40
CA GLU A 140 2.79 4.62 12.46
C GLU A 140 1.64 4.50 11.47
N LYS A 141 0.47 4.98 11.88
CA LYS A 141 -0.70 5.12 11.02
C LYS A 141 -0.42 6.22 9.98
N GLY A 142 -0.86 6.04 8.74
CA GLY A 142 -0.67 7.04 7.68
C GLY A 142 -0.44 6.45 6.29
N ILE A 143 -0.17 7.32 5.33
CA ILE A 143 0.11 6.93 3.94
C ILE A 143 1.55 6.41 3.87
N LEU A 144 1.77 5.22 3.34
CA LEU A 144 3.10 4.64 3.22
C LEU A 144 3.89 5.27 2.09
N ARG A 145 5.21 5.43 2.30
CA ARG A 145 6.13 5.92 1.26
C ARG A 145 6.22 4.96 0.08
N GLU A 146 6.28 3.67 0.35
CA GLU A 146 6.38 2.63 -0.67
C GLU A 146 5.03 2.39 -1.35
N VAL A 147 5.08 2.03 -2.64
CA VAL A 147 3.91 1.72 -3.46
C VAL A 147 3.96 0.27 -3.94
N LEU A 148 2.80 -0.32 -4.11
CA LEU A 148 2.66 -1.62 -4.75
C LEU A 148 2.76 -1.46 -6.27
N ARG A 149 3.63 -2.26 -6.89
CA ARG A 149 3.77 -2.35 -8.35
C ARG A 149 2.70 -3.28 -8.92
N PRO A 150 2.54 -3.40 -10.25
CA PRO A 150 1.65 -4.39 -10.84
C PRO A 150 1.93 -5.80 -10.33
N GLY A 151 0.89 -6.50 -9.87
CA GLY A 151 1.01 -7.80 -9.23
C GLY A 151 -0.08 -8.07 -8.19
N LYS A 152 -0.04 -9.28 -7.62
CA LYS A 152 -1.00 -9.73 -6.62
C LYS A 152 -0.37 -9.74 -5.23
N TYR A 153 -1.06 -9.12 -4.27
CA TYR A 153 -0.57 -8.93 -2.91
C TYR A 153 -1.60 -9.39 -1.88
N ARG A 154 -1.12 -10.10 -0.85
CA ARG A 154 -1.95 -10.61 0.24
C ARG A 154 -2.02 -9.57 1.37
N ILE A 155 -2.56 -8.41 1.06
CA ILE A 155 -2.71 -7.31 2.03
C ILE A 155 -3.97 -7.55 2.86
N ASN A 156 -3.84 -7.38 4.17
CA ASN A 156 -5.00 -7.41 5.06
C ASN A 156 -5.82 -6.12 4.91
N PRO A 157 -7.07 -6.17 4.42
CA PRO A 157 -7.87 -4.99 4.15
C PRO A 157 -8.29 -4.23 5.43
N TYR A 158 -8.18 -4.86 6.60
CA TYR A 158 -8.44 -4.19 7.89
C TYR A 158 -7.19 -3.50 8.45
N ALA A 159 -5.99 -3.92 8.02
CA ALA A 159 -4.74 -3.32 8.45
C ALA A 159 -4.30 -2.18 7.52
N CYS A 160 -4.47 -2.37 6.20
CA CYS A 160 -4.18 -1.35 5.21
C CYS A 160 -5.25 -1.23 4.15
N ARG A 161 -5.47 0.02 3.73
CA ARG A 161 -6.24 0.38 2.55
C ARG A 161 -5.31 0.56 1.37
N VAL A 162 -5.74 0.08 0.20
CA VAL A 162 -5.01 0.22 -1.06
C VAL A 162 -5.83 1.10 -1.98
N ASP A 163 -5.27 2.23 -2.40
CA ASP A 163 -5.86 3.13 -3.38
C ASP A 163 -5.07 3.03 -4.70
N LEU A 164 -5.77 2.85 -5.82
CA LEU A 164 -5.13 2.64 -7.13
C LEU A 164 -4.89 3.96 -7.88
N PHE A 165 -3.70 4.12 -8.45
CA PHE A 165 -3.31 5.26 -9.27
C PHE A 165 -2.66 4.81 -10.58
N ASP A 166 -2.68 5.67 -11.60
CA ASP A 166 -1.98 5.39 -12.85
C ASP A 166 -0.48 5.56 -12.70
N ALA A 167 0.29 4.69 -13.36
CA ALA A 167 1.73 4.83 -13.44
C ALA A 167 2.09 6.05 -14.30
N LEU A 168 3.13 6.77 -13.89
CA LEU A 168 3.64 7.90 -14.65
C LEU A 168 4.42 7.37 -15.85
N ALA A 169 4.02 7.77 -17.07
CA ALA A 169 4.74 7.46 -18.29
C ALA A 169 5.31 8.75 -18.90
N ILE A 170 6.62 8.83 -19.01
CA ILE A 170 7.34 9.96 -19.63
C ILE A 170 7.71 9.55 -21.05
N ARG A 171 7.27 10.35 -22.02
CA ARG A 171 7.49 10.06 -23.45
C ARG A 171 8.95 10.28 -23.87
N PRO A 172 9.44 9.55 -24.89
CA PRO A 172 10.72 9.86 -25.52
C PRO A 172 10.77 11.31 -26.04
N GLY A 173 11.90 11.98 -25.85
CA GLY A 173 12.03 13.41 -26.18
C GLY A 173 11.54 14.36 -25.09
N ALA A 174 11.05 13.84 -23.96
CA ALA A 174 10.67 14.61 -22.79
C ALA A 174 11.41 14.16 -21.52
N VAL A 175 11.31 14.95 -20.47
CA VAL A 175 11.82 14.65 -19.12
C VAL A 175 10.75 14.91 -18.08
N GLY A 176 10.79 14.18 -16.97
CA GLY A 176 9.90 14.40 -15.84
C GLY A 176 10.53 15.32 -14.81
N VAL A 177 9.98 16.51 -14.62
CA VAL A 177 10.36 17.42 -13.54
C VAL A 177 9.64 17.00 -12.27
N VAL A 178 10.40 16.64 -11.24
CA VAL A 178 9.86 16.09 -9.99
C VAL A 178 9.74 17.18 -8.94
N THR A 179 8.59 17.25 -8.30
CA THR A 179 8.30 18.11 -7.15
C THR A 179 8.02 17.24 -5.93
N SER A 180 8.79 17.41 -4.85
CA SER A 180 8.50 16.79 -3.56
C SER A 180 7.39 17.58 -2.86
N LEU A 181 6.28 16.92 -2.55
CA LEU A 181 5.13 17.48 -1.83
C LEU A 181 5.32 17.43 -0.31
N VAL A 182 6.30 16.66 0.15
CA VAL A 182 6.60 16.41 1.56
C VAL A 182 8.06 16.76 1.86
N GLY A 183 8.34 17.00 3.14
CA GLY A 183 9.67 17.41 3.59
C GLY A 183 9.58 18.64 4.47
N GLN A 184 10.74 19.17 4.84
CA GLN A 184 10.80 20.44 5.55
C GLN A 184 10.35 21.57 4.62
N ASP A 185 9.46 22.42 5.12
CA ASP A 185 8.99 23.60 4.40
C ASP A 185 9.96 24.76 4.62
N VAL A 186 10.23 25.51 3.56
CA VAL A 186 11.07 26.71 3.54
C VAL A 186 10.45 27.84 4.37
N LEU A 187 9.13 27.83 4.55
CA LEU A 187 8.39 28.87 5.28
C LEU A 187 8.37 28.64 6.80
N ASN A 188 8.49 27.39 7.26
CA ASN A 188 8.26 27.01 8.65
C ASN A 188 9.51 26.55 9.40
N ASN A 189 10.66 26.41 8.72
CA ASN A 189 11.91 25.94 9.33
C ASN A 189 13.05 26.94 9.13
N ASP A 190 13.95 27.05 10.12
CA ASP A 190 15.20 27.81 10.01
C ASP A 190 16.16 27.09 9.04
N LEU A 191 16.09 27.47 7.77
CA LEU A 191 17.02 26.99 6.76
C LEU A 191 18.31 27.81 6.76
N PRO A 192 19.47 27.18 6.47
CA PRO A 192 20.71 27.89 6.16
C PRO A 192 20.46 28.94 5.08
N ALA A 193 21.09 30.11 5.19
CA ALA A 193 20.86 31.22 4.26
C ALA A 193 21.15 30.85 2.80
N GLU A 194 22.03 29.88 2.57
CA GLU A 194 22.42 29.35 1.27
C GLU A 194 21.32 28.48 0.62
N ALA A 195 20.42 27.90 1.42
CA ALA A 195 19.26 27.13 0.97
C ALA A 195 17.98 27.98 0.89
N ARG A 196 18.04 29.24 1.34
CA ARG A 196 16.94 30.20 1.24
C ARG A 196 17.02 30.89 -0.13
N ASN A 197 15.92 30.89 -0.88
CA ASN A 197 15.76 31.54 -2.19
C ASN A 197 16.35 30.80 -3.41
N THR A 198 16.58 29.49 -3.35
CA THR A 198 16.79 28.69 -4.56
C THR A 198 15.44 28.21 -5.10
N TYR A 199 15.18 28.41 -6.40
CA TYR A 199 13.98 27.86 -7.08
C TYR A 199 13.93 26.33 -7.04
N LEU A 200 15.06 25.70 -6.76
CA LEU A 200 15.21 24.26 -6.64
C LEU A 200 15.59 23.88 -5.22
N VAL A 201 15.08 22.75 -4.74
CA VAL A 201 15.29 22.29 -3.37
C VAL A 201 16.17 21.04 -3.31
N GLY A 202 16.89 20.89 -2.20
CA GLY A 202 17.68 19.69 -1.91
C GLY A 202 16.81 18.48 -1.54
N GLU A 203 17.45 17.32 -1.36
CA GLU A 203 16.75 16.13 -0.89
C GLU A 203 16.13 16.33 0.50
N GLY A 204 14.91 15.82 0.71
CA GLY A 204 14.19 15.94 1.99
C GLY A 204 13.47 17.28 2.21
N MET A 205 13.60 18.22 1.27
CA MET A 205 12.88 19.49 1.26
C MET A 205 11.63 19.39 0.39
N LYS A 206 10.59 20.15 0.75
CA LYS A 206 9.40 20.31 -0.08
C LYS A 206 9.69 21.31 -1.21
N GLY A 207 9.43 20.93 -2.46
CA GLY A 207 9.67 21.79 -3.64
C GLY A 207 10.19 21.03 -4.86
N VAL A 208 10.59 21.77 -5.90
CA VAL A 208 11.08 21.22 -7.18
C VAL A 208 12.51 20.70 -7.03
N ILE A 209 12.73 19.45 -7.42
CA ILE A 209 14.04 18.78 -7.31
C ILE A 209 14.84 19.04 -8.60
N PRO A 210 16.15 19.37 -8.51
CA PRO A 210 16.98 19.59 -9.69
C PRO A 210 17.06 18.38 -10.65
N LYS A 211 17.02 17.17 -10.09
CA LYS A 211 17.16 15.93 -10.85
C LYS A 211 15.86 15.59 -11.56
N THR A 212 15.91 15.54 -12.89
CA THR A 212 14.80 15.10 -13.74
C THR A 212 14.76 13.58 -13.89
N LEU A 213 13.59 13.04 -14.23
CA LEU A 213 13.40 11.66 -14.65
C LEU A 213 13.56 11.53 -16.17
N ASP A 214 14.15 10.43 -16.59
CA ASP A 214 14.30 10.07 -18.00
C ASP A 214 13.00 9.52 -18.59
N PRO A 215 12.90 9.38 -19.93
CA PRO A 215 11.81 8.66 -20.57
C PRO A 215 11.66 7.25 -20.00
N GLY A 216 10.44 6.89 -19.60
CA GLY A 216 10.18 5.61 -18.96
C GLY A 216 8.87 5.58 -18.18
N VAL A 217 8.61 4.43 -17.55
CA VAL A 217 7.44 4.22 -16.69
C VAL A 217 7.89 4.19 -15.24
N TYR A 218 7.29 5.03 -14.41
CA TYR A 218 7.60 5.20 -13.00
C TYR A 218 6.38 4.95 -12.12
N TYR A 219 6.61 4.25 -11.01
CA TYR A 219 5.59 4.00 -9.98
C TYR A 219 5.95 4.83 -8.75
N LEU A 220 5.54 6.10 -8.77
CA LEU A 220 5.82 7.05 -7.69
C LEU A 220 4.55 7.31 -6.88
N ASN A 221 4.71 7.51 -5.58
CA ASN A 221 3.58 7.84 -4.72
C ASN A 221 3.10 9.28 -4.99
N PRO A 222 1.87 9.49 -5.49
CA PRO A 222 1.34 10.82 -5.81
C PRO A 222 1.14 11.74 -4.59
N TYR A 223 1.12 11.18 -3.36
CA TYR A 223 1.10 11.98 -2.13
C TYR A 223 2.47 12.50 -1.72
N ILE A 224 3.54 12.03 -2.36
CA ILE A 224 4.93 12.39 -2.05
C ILE A 224 5.55 13.15 -3.21
N TYR A 225 5.29 12.73 -4.44
CA TYR A 225 5.88 13.30 -5.64
C TYR A 225 4.79 13.74 -6.61
N ASN A 226 4.90 14.95 -7.11
CA ASN A 226 4.22 15.41 -8.30
C ASN A 226 5.24 15.46 -9.44
N VAL A 227 4.91 14.91 -10.62
CA VAL A 227 5.82 14.93 -11.77
C VAL A 227 5.12 15.54 -12.96
N VAL A 228 5.77 16.54 -13.56
CA VAL A 228 5.30 17.21 -14.77
C VAL A 228 6.23 16.82 -15.92
N GLU A 229 5.65 16.38 -17.02
CA GLU A 229 6.40 16.08 -18.24
C GLU A 229 6.72 17.39 -18.99
N VAL A 230 8.00 17.58 -19.33
CA VAL A 230 8.50 18.72 -20.10
C VAL A 230 9.16 18.21 -21.36
N THR A 231 8.69 18.67 -22.52
CA THR A 231 9.30 18.31 -23.81
C THR A 231 10.64 19.02 -24.00
N LEU A 232 11.65 18.27 -24.42
CA LEU A 232 12.96 18.80 -24.83
C LEU A 232 13.02 19.05 -26.35
N GLN A 233 11.95 18.71 -27.06
CA GLN A 233 11.89 18.90 -28.51
C GLN A 233 11.85 20.38 -28.86
N SER A 234 12.44 20.70 -30.02
CA SER A 234 12.39 22.05 -30.57
C SER A 234 10.96 22.46 -30.88
N GLN A 235 10.57 23.61 -30.36
CA GLN A 235 9.28 24.23 -30.59
C GLN A 235 9.46 25.44 -31.50
N ARG A 236 8.54 25.59 -32.46
CA ARG A 236 8.57 26.65 -33.46
C ARG A 236 7.36 27.54 -33.31
N PHE A 237 7.59 28.79 -32.98
CA PHE A 237 6.58 29.83 -32.87
C PHE A 237 6.70 30.81 -34.03
N VAL A 238 5.59 31.07 -34.74
CA VAL A 238 5.57 31.96 -35.90
C VAL A 238 4.89 33.26 -35.48
N LEU A 239 5.64 34.35 -35.53
CA LEU A 239 5.17 35.72 -35.29
C LEU A 239 4.79 36.34 -36.63
N GLY A 240 3.50 36.49 -36.89
CA GLY A 240 2.99 37.09 -38.12
C GLY A 240 1.54 37.53 -37.99
N GLY A 241 1.10 38.45 -38.85
CA GLY A 241 -0.26 38.99 -38.78
C GLY A 241 -0.53 39.77 -37.48
N GLU A 242 -1.51 39.32 -36.69
CA GLU A 242 -1.90 39.98 -35.42
C GLU A 242 -0.86 39.79 -34.30
N ASP A 243 -0.04 38.73 -34.38
CA ASP A 243 1.02 38.43 -33.40
C ASP A 243 2.40 39.00 -33.82
N ALA A 244 2.44 39.81 -34.88
CA ALA A 244 3.67 40.45 -35.33
C ALA A 244 4.14 41.52 -34.34
N ILE A 245 5.44 41.53 -34.05
CA ILE A 245 6.00 42.53 -33.13
C ILE A 245 6.07 43.86 -33.87
N SER A 246 5.33 44.86 -33.38
CA SER A 246 5.35 46.22 -33.90
C SER A 246 6.09 47.15 -32.96
N PHE A 247 7.08 47.87 -33.46
CA PHE A 247 7.74 48.93 -32.71
C PHE A 247 7.87 50.22 -33.51
N LEU A 248 7.78 51.34 -32.79
CA LEU A 248 7.97 52.67 -33.33
C LEU A 248 9.47 52.99 -33.33
N THR A 249 10.02 53.31 -34.49
CA THR A 249 11.41 53.76 -34.58
C THR A 249 11.57 55.17 -34.03
N LEU A 250 12.81 55.55 -33.72
CA LEU A 250 13.15 56.90 -33.26
C LEU A 250 12.70 58.01 -34.24
N ASP A 251 12.57 57.68 -35.53
CA ASP A 251 12.15 58.59 -36.60
C ASP A 251 10.62 58.62 -36.83
N GLY A 252 9.84 57.90 -36.02
CA GLY A 252 8.37 57.93 -36.07
C GLY A 252 7.73 56.99 -37.09
N PHE A 253 8.46 56.00 -37.61
CA PHE A 253 7.92 54.97 -38.50
C PHE A 253 7.57 53.71 -37.72
N ASN A 254 6.41 53.12 -37.98
CA ASN A 254 6.04 51.80 -37.46
C ASN A 254 6.71 50.72 -38.30
N VAL A 255 7.47 49.84 -37.65
CA VAL A 255 8.07 48.66 -38.25
C VAL A 255 7.43 47.43 -37.65
N ASN A 256 6.88 46.57 -38.50
CA ASN A 256 6.37 45.26 -38.11
C ASN A 256 7.44 44.21 -38.43
N VAL A 257 7.85 43.46 -37.42
CA VAL A 257 8.78 42.35 -37.58
C VAL A 257 7.99 41.06 -37.52
N GLU A 258 7.94 40.39 -38.66
CA GLU A 258 7.49 39.02 -38.77
C GLU A 258 8.70 38.10 -38.73
N GLY A 259 8.56 36.98 -38.01
CA GLY A 259 9.67 36.09 -37.76
C GLY A 259 9.21 34.74 -37.26
N THR A 260 10.14 33.79 -37.24
CA THR A 260 9.91 32.49 -36.62
C THR A 260 10.95 32.31 -35.53
N ILE A 261 10.50 32.07 -34.31
CA ILE A 261 11.34 31.76 -33.17
C ILE A 261 11.31 30.25 -32.99
N GLU A 262 12.49 29.63 -32.98
CA GLU A 262 12.65 28.22 -32.68
C GLU A 262 13.48 28.09 -31.39
N PHE A 263 12.96 27.36 -30.40
CA PHE A 263 13.64 27.17 -29.12
C PHE A 263 13.41 25.75 -28.59
N SER A 264 14.36 25.28 -27.79
CA SER A 264 14.28 24.00 -27.08
C SER A 264 14.73 24.17 -25.65
N ILE A 265 14.19 23.36 -24.74
CA ILE A 265 14.59 23.37 -23.34
C ILE A 265 15.80 22.46 -23.17
N GLU A 266 16.88 22.99 -22.58
CA GLU A 266 18.00 22.17 -22.13
C GLU A 266 17.58 21.31 -20.94
N ARG A 267 17.99 20.04 -20.94
CA ARG A 267 17.61 19.05 -19.92
C ARG A 267 17.92 19.54 -18.51
N GLU A 268 19.13 20.08 -18.32
CA GLU A 268 19.65 20.53 -17.04
C GLU A 268 18.88 21.74 -16.50
N GLN A 269 18.24 22.51 -17.38
CA GLN A 269 17.45 23.69 -17.03
C GLN A 269 15.95 23.40 -16.92
N ALA A 270 15.48 22.22 -17.35
CA ALA A 270 14.05 21.90 -17.40
C ALA A 270 13.34 22.09 -16.04
N ALA A 271 13.97 21.65 -14.94
CA ALA A 271 13.41 21.83 -13.60
C ALA A 271 13.31 23.30 -13.19
N LEU A 272 14.34 24.10 -13.49
CA LEU A 272 14.37 25.53 -13.18
C LEU A 272 13.33 26.29 -13.99
N MET A 273 13.28 26.04 -15.30
CA MET A 273 12.36 26.69 -16.23
C MET A 273 10.91 26.41 -15.83
N THR A 274 10.58 25.16 -15.49
CA THR A 274 9.22 24.79 -15.05
C THR A 274 8.79 25.55 -13.79
N HIS A 275 9.70 25.76 -12.84
CA HIS A 275 9.39 26.55 -11.65
C HIS A 275 9.24 28.05 -11.96
N GLN A 276 10.10 28.62 -12.81
CA GLN A 276 10.10 30.05 -13.08
C GLN A 276 8.95 30.50 -14.00
N VAL A 277 8.69 29.71 -15.03
CA VAL A 277 7.75 30.01 -16.11
C VAL A 277 6.34 29.50 -15.77
N GLY A 278 6.23 28.43 -14.97
CA GLY A 278 4.96 27.76 -14.73
C GLY A 278 4.51 27.02 -15.99
N ASP A 279 3.36 27.39 -16.54
CA ASP A 279 2.88 26.86 -17.82
C ASP A 279 3.58 27.56 -18.99
N MET A 280 4.11 26.79 -19.93
CA MET A 280 4.79 27.32 -21.10
C MET A 280 3.84 28.10 -22.02
N GLU A 281 2.53 27.79 -21.97
CA GLU A 281 1.52 28.53 -22.74
C GLU A 281 1.33 29.97 -22.25
N ASP A 282 1.59 30.25 -20.98
CA ASP A 282 1.39 31.58 -20.40
C ASP A 282 2.51 32.54 -20.81
N VAL A 283 3.73 32.05 -20.99
CA VAL A 283 4.89 32.88 -21.40
C VAL A 283 4.89 33.22 -22.88
N LEU A 284 4.23 32.42 -23.72
CA LEU A 284 4.11 32.73 -25.16
C LEU A 284 3.07 33.83 -25.46
N LYS A 285 2.19 34.15 -24.50
CA LYS A 285 1.10 35.12 -24.67
C LYS A 285 1.30 36.45 -23.92
N SER A 286 2.38 36.58 -23.15
CA SER A 286 2.74 37.78 -22.37
C SER A 286 3.68 38.70 -23.13
#